data_AF-A0A3D3ETR2-F1
#
_entry.id   AF-A0A3D3ETR2-F1
#
_cell.length_a   1.000
_cell.length_b   1.000
_cell.length_c   1.000
_cell.angle_alpha   90.00
_cell.angle_beta   90.00
_cell.angle_gamma   90.00
#
_symmetry.space_group_name_H-M   'P 1'
#
loop_
_entity.id
_entity.type
_entity.pdbx_description
1 polymer ?
#
loop_
_entity_poly.entity_id
_entity_poly.type
_entity_poly.pdbx_seq_one_letter_code
_entity_poly.pdbx_strand_id
1 'polypeptide(L)'
;EKLKNPDKVKYHIYDTIKAVLSQCKDEKELQSLLLKSEIKTEFKLKRTTGEVEGLSFRYGDFSFKGSQVDRKFSYGNLKKVFQKNQSEEKKQVSQIEENRVIRGIEITLAQETVLRNGGWIYLENMNRNNGKGKFSSFVFLNDEKNKLFFSNEHPDTFVRYGKYEMRLRDKILVENGQVVKAKVKWYG
;
A
#
# COMPACT_ATOMS: atom_id res chain seq x y z
N GLU A 1 -17.10 19.11 27.62
CA GLU A 1 -16.69 19.06 29.04
C GLU A 1 -15.30 18.45 29.17
N LYS A 2 -14.39 19.04 29.94
CA LYS A 2 -13.07 18.42 30.22
C LYS A 2 -13.28 17.21 31.12
N LEU A 3 -12.66 16.08 30.80
CA LEU A 3 -12.67 14.87 31.63
C LEU A 3 -12.00 15.18 32.98
N LYS A 4 -12.77 15.16 34.07
CA LYS A 4 -12.27 15.49 35.43
C LYS A 4 -11.70 14.28 36.19
N ASN A 5 -11.88 13.06 35.69
CA ASN A 5 -11.42 11.84 36.35
C ASN A 5 -10.15 11.30 35.66
N PRO A 6 -9.04 11.09 36.40
CA PRO A 6 -7.79 10.58 35.84
C PRO A 6 -7.94 9.24 35.12
N ASP A 7 -8.81 8.34 35.60
CA ASP A 7 -9.03 7.04 34.94
C ASP A 7 -9.70 7.21 33.57
N LYS A 8 -10.71 8.09 33.48
CA LYS A 8 -11.36 8.38 32.19
C LYS A 8 -10.39 9.02 31.20
N VAL A 9 -9.51 9.90 31.66
CA VAL A 9 -8.47 10.50 30.82
C VAL A 9 -7.48 9.44 30.33
N LYS A 10 -7.07 8.52 31.21
CA LYS A 10 -6.19 7.41 30.87
C LYS A 10 -6.80 6.52 29.77
N TYR A 11 -8.09 6.17 29.88
CA TYR A 11 -8.80 5.43 28.84
C TYR A 11 -8.92 6.21 27.53
N HIS A 12 -9.22 7.50 27.59
CA HIS A 12 -9.28 8.35 26.39
C HIS A 12 -7.93 8.40 25.66
N ILE A 13 -6.83 8.56 26.39
CA ILE A 13 -5.48 8.50 25.82
C ILE A 13 -5.21 7.12 25.21
N TYR A 14 -5.62 6.03 25.88
CA TYR A 14 -5.45 4.67 25.38
C TYR A 14 -6.13 4.46 24.02
N ASP A 15 -7.43 4.80 23.93
CA ASP A 15 -8.21 4.58 22.72
C ASP A 15 -7.70 5.44 21.56
N THR A 16 -7.32 6.69 21.85
CA THR A 16 -6.77 7.61 20.85
C THR A 16 -5.46 7.06 20.31
N ILE A 17 -4.52 6.65 21.17
CA ILE A 17 -3.25 6.06 20.73
C ILE A 17 -3.52 4.80 19.92
N LYS A 18 -4.40 3.90 20.38
CA LYS A 18 -4.72 2.65 19.69
C LYS A 18 -5.27 2.89 18.27
N ALA A 19 -6.11 3.90 18.09
CA ALA A 19 -6.67 4.26 16.78
C ALA A 19 -5.58 4.77 15.82
N VAL A 20 -4.70 5.67 16.28
CA VAL A 20 -3.68 6.29 15.43
C VAL A 20 -2.47 5.38 15.20
N LEU A 21 -2.12 4.50 16.14
CA LEU A 21 -0.90 3.70 16.11
C LEU A 21 -0.78 2.81 14.86
N SER A 22 -1.92 2.33 14.36
CA SER A 22 -1.99 1.54 13.12
C SER A 22 -1.60 2.32 11.87
N GLN A 23 -1.68 3.65 11.91
CA GLN A 23 -1.43 4.55 10.78
C GLN A 23 -0.08 5.28 10.89
N CYS A 24 0.47 5.39 12.10
CA CYS A 24 1.73 6.08 12.35
C CYS A 24 2.94 5.25 11.92
N LYS A 25 3.86 5.89 11.20
CA LYS A 25 5.13 5.30 10.72
C LYS A 25 6.33 5.89 11.43
N ASP A 26 6.17 7.06 12.02
CA ASP A 26 7.21 7.78 12.71
C ASP A 26 6.68 8.43 13.99
N GLU A 27 7.60 8.74 14.89
CA GLU A 27 7.34 9.47 16.13
C GLU A 27 6.73 10.85 15.85
N LYS A 28 7.15 11.52 14.76
CA LYS A 28 6.61 12.82 14.35
C LYS A 28 5.15 12.76 13.91
N GLU A 29 4.76 11.69 13.20
CA GLU A 29 3.37 11.48 12.79
C GLU A 29 2.49 11.18 13.99
N LEU A 30 2.96 10.33 14.90
CA LEU A 30 2.26 10.05 16.16
C LEU A 30 2.03 11.35 16.94
N GLN A 31 3.06 12.19 17.08
CA GLN A 31 2.94 13.48 17.76
C GLN A 31 1.90 14.39 17.08
N SER A 32 1.95 14.48 15.75
CA SER A 32 1.04 15.34 14.98
C SER A 32 -0.42 14.89 15.06
N LEU A 33 -0.67 13.57 15.01
CA LEU A 33 -2.02 13.01 15.11
C LEU A 33 -2.60 13.11 16.52
N LEU A 34 -1.78 12.87 17.54
CA LEU A 34 -2.19 13.04 18.93
C LEU A 34 -2.47 14.51 19.27
N LEU A 35 -1.70 15.44 18.69
CA LEU A 35 -1.92 16.87 18.88
C LEU A 35 -3.29 17.32 18.35
N LYS A 36 -3.80 16.72 17.27
CA LYS A 36 -5.17 16.96 16.77
C LYS A 36 -6.26 16.54 17.77
N SER A 37 -5.94 15.60 18.65
CA SER A 37 -6.83 15.14 19.72
C SER A 37 -6.50 15.83 21.06
N GLU A 38 -5.77 16.96 21.03
CA GLU A 38 -5.31 17.71 22.20
C GLU A 38 -4.38 16.94 23.15
N ILE A 39 -3.83 15.80 22.70
CA ILE A 39 -2.86 15.01 23.47
C ILE A 39 -1.46 15.45 23.06
N LYS A 40 -0.72 16.03 24.00
CA LYS A 40 0.69 16.37 23.81
C LYS A 40 1.58 15.19 24.14
N THR A 41 2.54 14.92 23.28
CA THR A 41 3.53 13.86 23.44
C THR A 41 4.86 14.46 23.84
N GLU A 42 5.44 13.96 24.94
CA GLU A 42 6.72 14.41 25.48
C GLU A 42 7.69 13.23 25.55
N PHE A 43 8.86 13.39 24.93
CA PHE A 43 9.91 12.38 24.90
C PHE A 43 10.90 12.63 26.04
N LYS A 44 11.13 11.59 26.85
CA LYS A 44 12.17 11.62 27.87
C LYS A 44 13.49 11.16 27.23
N LEU A 45 14.51 12.02 27.25
CA LEU A 45 15.84 11.71 26.74
C LEU A 45 16.78 11.28 27.87
N LYS A 46 17.66 10.34 27.56
CA LYS A 46 18.77 9.94 28.44
C LYS A 46 19.81 11.06 28.42
N ARG A 47 20.16 11.60 29.59
CA ARG A 47 21.12 12.72 29.72
C ARG A 47 22.48 12.45 29.05
N THR A 48 22.93 11.20 29.07
CA THR A 48 24.27 10.83 28.60
C THR A 48 24.35 10.63 27.09
N THR A 49 23.35 9.96 26.49
CA THR A 49 23.39 9.58 25.07
C THR A 49 22.47 10.40 24.19
N GLY A 50 21.55 11.18 24.77
CA GLY A 50 20.51 11.91 24.03
C GLY A 50 19.43 11.00 23.43
N GLU A 51 19.51 9.68 23.64
CA GLU A 51 18.52 8.74 23.15
C GLU A 51 17.22 8.84 23.94
N VAL A 52 16.09 8.63 23.27
CA VAL A 52 14.80 8.56 23.94
C VAL A 52 14.74 7.30 24.82
N GLU A 53 14.53 7.52 26.12
CA GLU A 53 14.39 6.50 27.15
C GLU A 53 12.91 6.21 27.46
N GLY A 54 12.03 7.20 27.26
CA GLY A 54 10.63 7.07 27.60
C GLY A 54 9.72 8.07 26.90
N LEU A 55 8.42 7.84 27.05
CA LEU A 55 7.38 8.64 26.43
C LEU A 55 6.30 8.97 27.47
N SER A 56 5.81 10.20 27.48
CA SER A 56 4.67 10.64 28.27
C SER A 56 3.62 11.33 27.39
N PHE A 57 2.36 11.12 27.75
CA PHE A 57 1.20 11.70 27.10
C PHE A 57 0.49 12.62 28.07
N ARG A 58 0.26 13.86 27.63
CA ARG A 58 -0.40 14.89 28.41
C ARG A 58 -1.72 15.28 27.76
N TYR A 59 -2.79 15.26 28.55
CA TYR A 59 -4.11 15.71 28.14
C TYR A 59 -4.66 16.64 29.23
N GLY A 60 -4.78 17.93 28.90
CA GLY A 60 -5.06 18.98 29.87
C GLY A 60 -4.03 19.01 31.01
N ASP A 61 -4.51 18.80 32.23
CA ASP A 61 -3.72 18.83 33.47
C ASP A 61 -3.14 17.46 33.86
N PHE A 62 -3.53 16.39 33.15
CA PHE A 62 -3.06 15.04 33.43
C PHE A 62 -1.91 14.65 32.52
N SER A 63 -0.90 14.01 33.09
CA SER A 63 0.24 13.43 32.37
C SER A 63 0.48 12.00 32.81
N PHE A 64 0.59 11.10 31.83
CA PHE A 64 0.81 9.67 32.06
C PHE A 64 2.01 9.19 31.24
N LYS A 65 2.90 8.39 31.84
CA LYS A 65 3.92 7.66 31.07
C LYS A 65 3.23 6.67 30.16
N GLY A 66 3.78 6.43 28.98
CA GLY A 66 3.22 5.46 28.03
C GLY A 66 3.00 4.09 28.67
N SER A 67 3.98 3.60 29.45
CA SER A 67 3.86 2.34 30.21
C SER A 67 2.82 2.37 31.34
N GLN A 68 2.47 3.55 31.86
CA GLN A 68 1.37 3.70 32.82
C GLN A 68 0.02 3.60 32.13
N VAL A 69 -0.11 4.10 30.89
CA VAL A 69 -1.32 3.94 30.07
C VAL A 69 -1.48 2.46 29.68
N ASP A 70 -0.49 1.89 28.99
CA ASP A 70 -0.40 0.47 28.67
C ASP A 70 1.07 0.10 28.34
N ARG A 71 1.52 -1.10 28.73
CA ARG A 71 2.87 -1.60 28.42
C ARG A 71 3.19 -1.55 26.91
N LYS A 72 2.19 -1.71 26.05
CA LYS A 72 2.27 -1.60 24.59
C LYS A 72 2.67 -0.20 24.11
N PHE A 73 2.37 0.85 24.89
CA PHE A 73 2.72 2.23 24.58
C PHE A 73 4.02 2.69 25.23
N SER A 74 4.82 1.76 25.75
CA SER A 74 6.22 2.07 26.06
C SER A 74 6.98 2.42 24.78
N TYR A 75 7.95 3.34 24.89
CA TYR A 75 8.72 3.81 23.74
C TYR A 75 9.37 2.67 22.95
N GLY A 76 9.97 1.69 23.64
CA GLY A 76 10.58 0.53 22.98
C GLY A 76 9.58 -0.32 22.17
N ASN A 77 8.33 -0.44 22.62
CA ASN A 77 7.29 -1.16 21.88
C ASN A 77 6.74 -0.34 20.72
N LEU A 78 6.56 0.97 20.91
CA LEU A 78 6.15 1.89 19.83
C LEU A 78 7.19 1.90 18.71
N LYS A 79 8.48 1.96 19.05
CA LYS A 79 9.58 1.88 18.08
C LYS A 79 9.53 0.60 17.25
N LYS A 80 9.22 -0.55 17.88
CA LYS A 80 9.04 -1.82 17.15
C LYS A 80 7.84 -1.77 16.20
N VAL A 81 6.73 -1.14 16.60
CA VAL A 81 5.55 -0.95 15.74
C VAL A 81 5.90 -0.06 14.55
N PHE A 82 6.59 1.07 14.76
CA PHE A 82 7.04 1.93 13.66
C PHE A 82 7.97 1.20 12.69
N GLN A 83 8.95 0.45 13.21
CA GLN A 83 9.84 -0.37 12.38
C GLN A 83 9.07 -1.40 11.57
N LYS A 84 8.07 -2.06 12.17
CA LYS A 84 7.21 -3.01 11.48
C LYS A 84 6.42 -2.32 10.36
N ASN A 85 5.73 -1.22 10.66
CA ASN A 85 4.95 -0.45 9.70
C ASN A 85 5.81 0.06 8.53
N GLN A 86 7.02 0.57 8.82
CA GLN A 86 7.98 0.99 7.80
C GLN A 86 8.50 -0.19 6.97
N SER A 87 8.70 -1.37 7.57
CA SER A 87 9.16 -2.57 6.85
C SER A 87 8.09 -3.15 5.92
N GLU A 88 6.81 -3.08 6.30
CA GLU A 88 5.69 -3.52 5.49
C GLU A 88 5.46 -2.58 4.29
N GLU A 89 5.71 -1.28 4.46
CA GLU A 89 5.69 -0.33 3.36
C GLU A 89 6.93 -0.45 2.46
N LYS A 90 8.13 -0.65 3.02
CA LYS A 90 9.34 -0.91 2.22
C LYS A 90 9.23 -2.19 1.40
N LYS A 91 8.56 -3.23 1.89
CA LYS A 91 8.25 -4.44 1.10
C LYS A 91 7.24 -4.16 -0.02
N GLN A 92 6.31 -3.22 0.17
CA GLN A 92 5.41 -2.78 -0.91
C GLN A 92 6.16 -1.91 -1.94
N VAL A 93 7.03 -1.00 -1.50
CA VAL A 93 7.79 -0.09 -2.38
C VAL A 93 8.92 -0.82 -3.13
N SER A 94 9.64 -1.75 -2.49
CA SER A 94 10.71 -2.52 -3.15
C SER A 94 10.15 -3.48 -4.21
N GLN A 95 8.94 -4.01 -4.02
CA GLN A 95 8.22 -4.77 -5.05
C GLN A 95 7.68 -3.88 -6.19
N ILE A 96 7.60 -2.56 -6.02
CA ILE A 96 7.18 -1.60 -7.06
C ILE A 96 8.37 -1.17 -7.91
N GLU A 97 9.56 -0.99 -7.33
CA GLU A 97 10.75 -0.55 -8.06
C GLU A 97 11.38 -1.66 -8.92
N GLU A 98 11.33 -2.92 -8.49
CA GLU A 98 11.84 -4.05 -9.29
C GLU A 98 10.92 -4.44 -10.47
N ASN A 99 9.67 -3.98 -10.50
CA ASN A 99 8.66 -4.36 -11.49
C ASN A 99 8.51 -3.37 -12.67
N ARG A 100 9.35 -2.33 -12.77
CA ARG A 100 9.24 -1.35 -13.87
C ARG A 100 9.90 -1.79 -15.17
N VAL A 101 10.64 -2.89 -15.17
CA VAL A 101 11.25 -3.42 -16.40
C VAL A 101 10.37 -4.50 -16.99
N ILE A 102 9.59 -4.16 -18.01
CA ILE A 102 8.83 -5.12 -18.80
C ILE A 102 9.67 -5.48 -20.02
N ARG A 103 10.11 -6.75 -20.12
CA ARG A 103 10.80 -7.28 -21.31
C ARG A 103 12.04 -6.43 -21.72
N GLY A 104 12.74 -5.85 -20.75
CA GLY A 104 13.90 -4.97 -20.99
C GLY A 104 13.57 -3.51 -21.29
N ILE A 105 12.33 -3.08 -21.06
CA ILE A 105 11.88 -1.69 -21.19
C ILE A 105 11.45 -1.17 -19.82
N GLU A 106 12.01 -0.05 -19.42
CA GLU A 106 11.52 0.70 -18.26
C GLU A 106 10.22 1.42 -18.58
N ILE A 107 9.18 1.15 -17.80
CA ILE A 107 7.88 1.83 -17.90
C ILE A 107 7.80 3.00 -16.91
N THR A 108 7.03 4.01 -17.28
CA THR A 108 6.80 5.19 -16.43
C THR A 108 5.80 4.87 -15.30
N LEU A 109 5.81 5.68 -14.24
CA LEU A 109 4.82 5.63 -13.16
C LEU A 109 3.37 5.73 -13.66
N ALA A 110 3.13 6.56 -14.68
CA ALA A 110 1.82 6.70 -15.30
C ALA A 110 1.38 5.41 -16.00
N GLN A 111 2.29 4.79 -16.78
CA GLN A 111 2.03 3.51 -17.44
C GLN A 111 1.80 2.38 -16.43
N GLU A 112 2.58 2.34 -15.36
CA GLU A 112 2.38 1.40 -14.26
C GLU A 112 1.01 1.56 -13.61
N THR A 113 0.60 2.80 -13.35
CA THR A 113 -0.72 3.12 -12.79
C THR A 113 -1.84 2.65 -13.71
N VAL A 114 -1.70 2.85 -15.02
CA VAL A 114 -2.66 2.34 -16.02
C VAL A 114 -2.78 0.83 -15.95
N LEU A 115 -1.67 0.09 -15.91
CA LEU A 115 -1.67 -1.37 -15.78
C LEU A 115 -2.34 -1.82 -14.47
N ARG A 116 -2.01 -1.19 -13.34
CA ARG A 116 -2.59 -1.52 -12.03
C ARG A 116 -4.08 -1.20 -11.94
N ASN A 117 -4.58 -0.27 -12.74
CA ASN A 117 -6.01 0.04 -12.82
C ASN A 117 -6.75 -0.85 -13.82
N GLY A 118 -6.11 -1.91 -14.34
CA GLY A 118 -6.70 -2.84 -15.29
C GLY A 118 -6.81 -2.27 -16.71
N GLY A 119 -6.02 -1.24 -17.01
CA GLY A 119 -5.82 -0.71 -18.36
C GLY A 119 -4.76 -1.50 -19.12
N TRP A 120 -4.36 -0.95 -20.25
CA TRP A 120 -3.32 -1.48 -21.12
C TRP A 120 -2.37 -0.35 -21.53
N ILE A 121 -1.15 -0.71 -21.90
CA ILE A 121 -0.17 0.20 -22.51
C ILE A 121 0.37 -0.43 -23.78
N TYR A 122 0.83 0.39 -24.73
CA TYR A 122 1.54 -0.10 -25.90
C TYR A 122 3.05 0.08 -25.69
N LEU A 123 3.82 -0.99 -25.81
CA LEU A 123 5.27 -0.96 -25.68
C LEU A 123 5.94 -1.41 -26.99
N GLU A 124 7.00 -0.71 -27.36
CA GLU A 124 7.79 -0.99 -28.55
C GLU A 124 9.18 -1.49 -28.20
N ASN A 125 9.78 -2.33 -29.05
CA ASN A 125 11.16 -2.80 -28.89
C ASN A 125 11.42 -3.70 -27.65
N MET A 126 10.41 -4.47 -27.24
CA MET A 126 10.51 -5.45 -26.16
C MET A 126 11.37 -6.66 -26.56
N ASN A 127 12.15 -7.20 -25.62
CA ASN A 127 12.95 -8.41 -25.85
C ASN A 127 12.08 -9.66 -25.89
N ARG A 128 12.22 -10.46 -26.95
CA ARG A 128 11.65 -11.81 -27.01
C ARG A 128 12.34 -12.74 -25.99
N ASN A 129 11.62 -13.77 -25.53
CA ASN A 129 12.14 -14.75 -24.54
C ASN A 129 13.44 -15.45 -24.99
N ASN A 130 13.62 -15.63 -26.30
CA ASN A 130 14.80 -16.26 -26.88
C ASN A 130 16.03 -15.32 -26.96
N GLY A 131 15.91 -14.08 -26.49
CA GLY A 131 16.95 -13.06 -26.58
C GLY A 131 17.26 -12.57 -28.01
N LYS A 132 16.57 -13.10 -29.03
CA LYS A 132 16.82 -12.81 -30.44
C LYS A 132 15.63 -12.06 -31.04
N GLY A 133 15.86 -10.79 -31.32
CA GLY A 133 14.89 -9.90 -31.95
C GLY A 133 13.99 -9.16 -30.96
N LYS A 134 13.37 -8.11 -31.47
CA LYS A 134 12.48 -7.24 -30.74
C LYS A 134 11.03 -7.44 -31.19
N PHE A 135 10.06 -7.05 -30.36
CA PHE A 135 8.66 -6.98 -30.77
C PHE A 135 7.95 -5.82 -30.07
N SER A 136 6.84 -5.37 -30.65
CA SER A 136 5.97 -4.35 -30.08
C SER A 136 4.59 -4.96 -29.85
N SER A 137 3.95 -4.63 -28.74
CA SER A 137 2.67 -5.23 -28.37
C SER A 137 1.96 -4.42 -27.30
N PHE A 138 0.64 -4.54 -27.27
CA PHE A 138 -0.18 -4.11 -26.13
C PHE A 138 0.06 -5.02 -24.94
N VAL A 139 0.30 -4.41 -23.80
CA VAL A 139 0.63 -5.07 -22.54
C VAL A 139 -0.46 -4.76 -21.52
N PHE A 140 -0.94 -5.80 -20.83
CA PHE A 140 -1.94 -5.69 -19.77
C PHE A 140 -1.75 -6.77 -18.71
N LEU A 141 -2.37 -6.58 -17.54
CA LEU A 141 -2.36 -7.54 -16.45
C LEU A 141 -3.67 -8.35 -16.41
N ASN A 142 -3.62 -9.53 -15.78
CA ASN A 142 -4.82 -10.26 -15.38
C ASN A 142 -5.58 -9.54 -14.24
N ASP A 143 -6.77 -10.04 -13.91
CA ASP A 143 -7.64 -9.46 -12.88
C ASP A 143 -6.99 -9.41 -11.48
N GLU A 144 -6.11 -10.36 -11.17
CA GLU A 144 -5.33 -10.40 -9.91
C GLU A 144 -4.11 -9.47 -9.92
N LYS A 145 -3.78 -8.84 -11.06
CA LYS A 145 -2.65 -7.93 -11.24
C LYS A 145 -1.28 -8.56 -10.97
N ASN A 146 -1.16 -9.87 -11.12
CA ASN A 146 0.06 -10.63 -10.82
C ASN A 146 0.71 -11.27 -12.06
N LYS A 147 0.02 -11.32 -13.20
CA LYS A 147 0.53 -11.91 -14.45
C LYS A 147 0.37 -10.95 -15.62
N LEU A 148 1.38 -10.96 -16.49
CA LEU A 148 1.49 -10.09 -17.66
C LEU A 148 1.10 -10.81 -18.94
N PHE A 149 0.29 -10.15 -19.77
CA PHE A 149 -0.17 -10.64 -21.06
C PHE A 149 0.09 -9.64 -22.17
N PHE A 150 0.17 -10.17 -23.40
CA PHE A 150 0.55 -9.44 -24.61
C PHE A 150 -0.49 -9.66 -25.69
N SER A 151 -0.81 -8.63 -26.45
CA SER A 151 -1.70 -8.69 -27.62
C SER A 151 -1.13 -7.85 -28.77
N ASN A 152 -1.23 -8.35 -29.99
CA ASN A 152 -0.87 -7.58 -31.18
C ASN A 152 -1.98 -6.61 -31.60
N GLU A 153 -3.21 -6.89 -31.19
CA GLU A 153 -4.38 -6.07 -31.44
C GLU A 153 -4.84 -5.36 -30.16
N HIS A 154 -5.65 -4.32 -30.33
CA HIS A 154 -6.14 -3.51 -29.23
C HIS A 154 -6.93 -4.39 -28.22
N PRO A 155 -6.55 -4.42 -26.92
CA PRO A 155 -7.14 -5.34 -25.94
C PRO A 155 -8.66 -5.18 -25.74
N ASP A 156 -9.23 -4.06 -26.18
CA ASP A 156 -10.64 -3.70 -25.99
C ASP A 156 -11.53 -4.03 -27.18
N THR A 157 -10.94 -4.56 -28.25
CA THR A 157 -11.67 -5.05 -29.42
C THR A 157 -12.56 -6.23 -29.03
N PHE A 158 -13.76 -6.31 -29.59
CA PHE A 158 -14.63 -7.46 -29.42
C PHE A 158 -14.39 -8.48 -30.54
N VAL A 159 -14.21 -9.74 -30.16
CA VAL A 159 -13.97 -10.87 -31.06
C VAL A 159 -14.98 -11.97 -30.81
N ARG A 160 -15.37 -12.68 -31.88
CA ARG A 160 -16.31 -13.80 -31.77
C ARG A 160 -15.72 -14.94 -30.94
N TYR A 161 -16.53 -15.46 -30.02
CA TYR A 161 -16.20 -16.60 -29.18
C TYR A 161 -17.45 -17.48 -28.99
N GLY A 162 -17.57 -18.49 -29.85
CA GLY A 162 -18.77 -19.33 -29.91
C GLY A 162 -20.01 -18.55 -30.35
N LYS A 163 -21.00 -18.44 -29.45
CA LYS A 163 -22.31 -17.81 -29.68
C LYS A 163 -22.36 -16.30 -29.36
N TYR A 164 -21.28 -15.74 -28.84
CA TYR A 164 -21.21 -14.35 -28.41
C TYR A 164 -19.90 -13.70 -28.86
N GLU A 165 -19.81 -12.38 -28.73
CA GLU A 165 -18.53 -11.68 -28.81
C GLU A 165 -18.00 -11.41 -27.40
N MET A 166 -16.69 -11.48 -27.22
CA MET A 166 -16.02 -11.10 -25.99
C MET A 166 -14.87 -10.16 -26.27
N ARG A 167 -14.53 -9.33 -25.30
CA ARG A 167 -13.33 -8.49 -25.37
C ARG A 167 -12.09 -9.36 -25.56
N LEU A 168 -11.21 -8.99 -26.48
CA LEU A 168 -10.04 -9.76 -26.90
C LEU A 168 -9.14 -10.11 -25.71
N ARG A 169 -8.89 -9.17 -24.81
CA ARG A 169 -8.07 -9.45 -23.62
C ARG A 169 -8.69 -10.54 -22.73
N ASP A 170 -10.01 -10.55 -22.58
CA ASP A 170 -10.71 -11.49 -21.72
C ASP A 170 -10.65 -12.89 -22.37
N LYS A 171 -10.76 -12.95 -23.71
CA LYS A 171 -10.48 -14.17 -24.49
C LYS A 171 -9.09 -14.71 -24.22
N ILE A 172 -8.07 -13.87 -24.38
CA ILE A 172 -6.65 -14.25 -24.16
C ILE A 172 -6.48 -14.83 -22.76
N LEU A 173 -7.04 -14.18 -21.75
CA LEU A 173 -6.93 -14.63 -20.36
C LEU A 173 -7.62 -15.99 -20.14
N VAL A 174 -8.84 -16.18 -20.66
CA VAL A 174 -9.57 -17.46 -20.57
C VAL A 174 -8.80 -18.58 -21.28
N GLU A 175 -8.29 -18.34 -22.49
CA GLU A 175 -7.51 -19.31 -23.25
C GLU A 175 -6.19 -19.69 -22.54
N ASN A 176 -5.68 -18.82 -21.67
CA ASN A 176 -4.53 -19.08 -20.80
C ASN A 176 -4.93 -19.55 -19.38
N GLY A 177 -6.14 -20.09 -19.22
CA GLY A 177 -6.62 -20.70 -17.97
C GLY A 177 -6.77 -19.73 -16.80
N GLN A 178 -6.92 -18.43 -17.07
CA GLN A 178 -7.22 -17.45 -16.03
C GLN A 178 -8.73 -17.35 -15.81
N VAL A 179 -9.14 -17.20 -14.55
CA VAL A 179 -10.52 -16.83 -14.21
C VAL A 179 -10.67 -15.32 -14.40
N VAL A 180 -11.68 -14.90 -15.16
CA VAL A 180 -11.85 -13.48 -15.51
C VAL A 180 -13.29 -12.99 -15.38
N LYS A 181 -13.42 -11.70 -15.08
CA LYS A 181 -14.68 -10.95 -15.22
C LYS A 181 -14.79 -10.41 -16.65
N ALA A 182 -15.23 -11.26 -17.56
CA ALA A 182 -15.28 -10.94 -18.99
C ALA A 182 -16.38 -9.94 -19.36
N LYS A 183 -16.07 -9.05 -20.31
CA LYS A 183 -17.05 -8.21 -21.02
C LYS A 183 -17.46 -8.89 -22.32
N VAL A 184 -18.76 -9.15 -22.47
CA VAL A 184 -19.34 -9.87 -23.61
C VAL A 184 -20.48 -9.10 -24.27
N LYS A 185 -20.67 -9.29 -25.58
CA LYS A 185 -21.90 -8.93 -26.29
C LYS A 185 -22.61 -10.20 -26.67
N TRP A 186 -23.85 -10.32 -26.20
CA TRP A 186 -24.74 -11.41 -26.50
C TRP A 186 -25.84 -10.92 -27.45
N TYR A 187 -26.14 -11.70 -28.49
CA TYR A 187 -27.10 -11.32 -29.54
C TYR A 187 -28.30 -12.27 -29.61
N GLY A 188 -28.46 -13.15 -28.60
CA GLY A 188 -29.60 -14.06 -28.54
C GLY A 188 -30.89 -13.37 -28.15
#